data_AF-A0A2J5P8E9-F1
#
_entry.id   AF-A0A2J5P8E9-F1
#
_cell.length_a   1.000
_cell.length_b   1.000
_cell.length_c   1.000
_cell.angle_alpha   90.00
_cell.angle_beta   90.00
_cell.angle_gamma   90.00
#
_symmetry.space_group_name_H-M   'P 1'
#
loop_
_entity.id
_entity.type
_entity.pdbx_description
1 polymer ?
#
loop_
_entity_poly.entity_id
_entity_poly.type
_entity_poly.pdbx_seq_one_letter_code
_entity_poly.pdbx_strand_id
1 'polypeptide(L)' 'MITVYGVPGWGSTISELMLTLADLPYHFVNVEGFDQPGPQRDRLKKINPLCQVPTLTLADGSVM' A
#
# COMPACT_ATOMS: atom_id res chain seq x y z
N MET A 1 11.43 -7.46 1.54
CA MET A 1 11.24 -6.47 0.46
C MET A 1 10.04 -5.61 0.82
N ILE A 2 10.07 -4.30 0.56
CA ILE A 2 8.95 -3.40 0.87
C ILE A 2 7.77 -3.74 -0.04
N THR A 3 6.57 -3.83 0.54
CA THR A 3 5.31 -3.96 -0.20
C THR A 3 4.49 -2.69 -0.02
N VAL A 4 4.06 -2.07 -1.11
CA VAL A 4 3.22 -0.87 -1.11
C VAL A 4 1.82 -1.28 -1.55
N TYR A 5 0.84 -1.16 -0.65
CA TYR A 5 -0.57 -1.27 -0.99
C TYR A 5 -1.10 0.11 -1.38
N GLY A 6 -1.54 0.24 -2.63
CA GLY A 6 -1.91 1.54 -3.19
C GLY A 6 -2.95 1.46 -4.29
N VAL A 7 -3.35 2.63 -4.77
CA VAL A 7 -4.24 2.80 -5.92
C VAL A 7 -3.63 3.85 -6.85
N PRO A 8 -3.50 3.58 -8.17
CA PRO A 8 -3.02 4.58 -9.11
C PRO A 8 -3.85 5.87 -9.05
N GLY A 9 -3.19 7.02 -9.04
CA GLY A 9 -3.86 8.34 -8.96
C GLY A 9 -4.27 8.77 -7.55
N TRP A 10 -3.96 7.98 -6.52
CA TRP A 10 -4.18 8.33 -5.11
C TRP A 10 -2.87 8.74 -4.42
N GLY A 11 -2.96 9.16 -3.15
CA GLY A 11 -1.80 9.56 -2.36
C GLY A 11 -0.68 8.50 -2.26
N SER A 12 -0.98 7.22 -2.52
CA SER A 12 0.02 6.15 -2.58
C SER A 12 1.10 6.34 -3.64
N THR A 13 0.81 7.08 -4.71
CA THR A 13 1.80 7.40 -5.75
C THR A 13 3.01 8.17 -5.19
N ILE A 14 2.84 8.93 -4.10
CA ILE A 14 3.96 9.63 -3.46
C ILE A 14 4.97 8.63 -2.88
N SER A 15 4.49 7.56 -2.23
CA SER A 15 5.38 6.52 -1.66
C SER A 15 6.14 5.76 -2.76
N GLU A 16 5.47 5.40 -3.85
CA GLU A 16 6.10 4.77 -5.01
C GLU A 16 7.19 5.65 -5.62
N LEU A 17 6.91 6.95 -5.79
CA LEU A 17 7.87 7.93 -6.29
C LEU A 17 9.09 8.02 -5.39
N MET A 18 8.90 8.14 -4.07
CA MET A 18 10.01 8.25 -3.12
C MET A 18 10.90 6.99 -3.12
N LEU A 19 10.30 5.80 -3.16
CA LEU A 19 11.03 4.53 -3.23
C LEU A 19 11.82 4.41 -4.54
N THR A 20 11.21 4.80 -5.66
CA THR A 20 11.86 4.83 -6.98
C THR A 20 13.03 5.81 -7.00
N LEU A 21 12.86 7.03 -6.47
CA LEU A 21 13.92 8.04 -6.39
C LEU A 21 15.07 7.60 -5.48
N ALA A 22 14.79 6.81 -4.45
CA ALA A 22 15.78 6.24 -3.54
C ALA A 22 16.46 4.97 -4.09
N ASP A 23 16.13 4.52 -5.30
CA ASP A 23 16.57 3.25 -5.89
C ASP A 23 16.28 2.03 -4.99
N LEU A 24 15.17 2.09 -4.24
CA LEU A 24 14.74 1.02 -3.35
C LEU A 24 13.74 0.11 -4.07
N PRO A 25 14.02 -1.20 -4.18
CA PRO A 25 13.09 -2.13 -4.80
C PRO A 25 11.84 -2.31 -3.93
N TYR A 26 10.67 -2.29 -4.56
CA TYR A 26 9.39 -2.49 -3.89
C TYR A 26 8.44 -3.31 -4.75
N HIS A 27 7.50 -3.99 -4.09
CA HIS A 27 6.38 -4.65 -4.74
C HIS A 27 5.11 -3.81 -4.55
N PHE A 28 4.48 -3.42 -5.65
CA PHE A 28 3.21 -2.71 -5.62
C PHE A 28 2.03 -3.69 -5.67
N VAL A 29 1.06 -3.50 -4.78
CA VAL A 29 -0.20 -4.23 -4.76
C VAL A 29 -1.34 -3.24 -4.96
N ASN A 30 -2.01 -3.35 -6.10
CA ASN A 30 -3.21 -2.55 -6.36
C ASN A 30 -4.37 -3.06 -5.48
N VAL A 31 -4.94 -2.15 -4.68
CA VAL A 31 -6.10 -2.40 -3.82
C VAL A 31 -7.31 -1.54 -4.22
N GLU A 32 -7.42 -1.17 -5.49
CA GLU A 32 -8.56 -0.43 -6.03
C GLU A 32 -9.91 -1.03 -5.58
N GLY A 33 -10.83 -0.15 -5.16
CA GLY A 33 -12.12 -0.54 -4.57
C GLY A 33 -12.09 -0.78 -3.05
N PHE A 34 -10.97 -0.53 -2.35
CA PHE A 34 -10.89 -0.61 -0.88
C PHE A 34 -11.80 0.41 -0.15
N ASP A 35 -12.18 1.48 -0.82
CA ASP A 35 -13.03 2.54 -0.29
C ASP A 35 -14.50 2.09 -0.15
N GLN A 36 -14.90 1.01 -0.83
CA GLN A 36 -16.23 0.41 -0.75
C GLN A 36 -16.23 -0.95 -0.03
N PRO A 37 -17.35 -1.42 0.54
CA PRO A 37 -17.46 -2.77 1.07
C PRO A 37 -17.11 -3.82 0.01
N GLY A 38 -16.20 -4.73 0.34
CA GLY A 38 -15.80 -5.80 -0.56
C GLY A 38 -14.44 -6.41 -0.23
N PRO A 39 -14.00 -7.40 -1.03
CA PRO A 39 -12.80 -8.18 -0.73
C PRO A 39 -11.52 -7.35 -0.57
N GLN A 40 -11.40 -6.24 -1.32
CA GLN A 40 -10.21 -5.38 -1.25
C GLN A 40 -10.16 -4.58 0.05
N ARG A 41 -11.30 -4.04 0.49
CA ARG A 41 -11.43 -3.40 1.81
C ARG A 41 -11.12 -4.39 2.93
N ASP A 42 -11.68 -5.59 2.85
CA ASP A 42 -11.48 -6.62 3.87
C ASP A 42 -10.01 -7.10 3.93
N ARG A 43 -9.35 -7.19 2.78
CA ARG A 43 -7.93 -7.51 2.70
C ARG A 43 -7.07 -6.38 3.29
N LEU A 44 -7.33 -5.13 2.92
CA LEU A 44 -6.56 -3.99 3.42
C LEU A 44 -6.75 -3.78 4.92
N LYS A 45 -7.98 -3.95 5.44
CA LYS A 45 -8.28 -3.85 6.88
C LYS A 45 -7.51 -4.83 7.76
N LYS A 46 -7.14 -6.00 7.23
CA LYS A 46 -6.32 -6.98 7.94
C LYS A 46 -4.88 -6.51 8.14
N ILE A 47 -4.41 -5.60 7.28
CA ILE A 47 -3.03 -5.07 7.29
C ILE A 47 -3.01 -3.73 8.01
N ASN A 48 -3.93 -2.82 7.64
CA ASN A 48 -4.11 -1.51 8.23
C ASN A 48 -5.59 -1.36 8.65
N PRO A 49 -5.90 -1.39 9.97
CA PRO A 49 -7.26 -1.24 10.47
C PRO A 49 -7.97 0.06 10.06
N LEU A 50 -7.21 1.13 9.74
CA LEU A 50 -7.76 2.39 9.22
C LEU A 50 -8.23 2.26 7.77
N CYS A 51 -7.80 1.22 7.07
CA CYS A 51 -8.15 0.94 5.67
C CYS A 51 -7.81 2.10 4.74
N GLN A 52 -6.57 2.60 4.84
CA GLN A 52 -6.08 3.74 4.06
C GLN A 52 -4.94 3.32 3.13
N VAL A 53 -4.80 4.05 2.04
CA VAL A 53 -3.61 3.97 1.16
C VAL A 53 -2.85 5.31 1.23
N PRO A 54 -1.51 5.29 1.15
CA PRO A 54 -0.66 4.09 1.12
C PRO A 54 -0.67 3.33 2.45
N THR A 55 -0.45 2.02 2.39
CA THR A 55 -0.02 1.17 3.52
C THR A 55 1.24 0.44 3.09
N LEU A 56 2.29 0.45 3.90
CA LEU A 56 3.55 -0.22 3.60
C LEU A 56 3.76 -1.38 4.56
N THR A 57 4.18 -2.53 4.02
CA THR A 57 4.78 -3.60 4.82
C THR A 57 6.28 -3.59 4.56
N LEU A 58 7.08 -3.35 5.60
CA LEU A 58 8.54 -3.32 5.50
C LEU A 58 9.12 -4.73 5.41
N ALA A 59 10.43 -4.82 5.14
CA ALA A 59 11.11 -6.10 4.97
C ALA A 59 11.11 -6.98 6.24
N ASP A 60 10.98 -6.37 7.42
CA ASP A 60 10.87 -7.05 8.72
C ASP A 60 9.42 -7.43 9.08
N GLY A 61 8.46 -7.11 8.22
CA GLY A 61 7.03 -7.38 8.43
C GLY A 61 6.29 -6.31 9.23
N SER A 62 6.96 -5.24 9.67
CA SER A 62 6.28 -4.09 10.29
C SER A 62 5.41 -3.35 9.28
N VAL A 63 4.33 -2.73 9.77
CA VAL A 63 3.37 -1.98 8.94
C VAL A 63 3.49 -0.48 9.24
N MET A 64 3.56 0.33 8.18
CA MET A 64 3.53 1.79 8.20
C MET A 64 2.34 2.34 7.43
#